data_AF-A0A932Y3V4-F1
#
_entry.id   AF-A0A932Y3V4-F1
#
_cell.length_a   1.000
_cell.length_b   1.000
_cell.length_c   1.000
_cell.angle_alpha   90.00
_cell.angle_beta   90.00
_cell.angle_gamma   90.00
#
_symmetry.space_group_name_H-M   'P 1'
#
loop_
_entity.id
_entity.type
_entity.pdbx_description
1 polymer ?
#
loop_
_entity_poly.entity_id
_entity_poly.type
_entity_poly.pdbx_seq_one_letter_code
_entity_poly.pdbx_strand_id
1 'polypeptide(L)'
;MAGIKFPKIKLPKLKWPEKPRQKTSKKTSSKEKKVHPWRLCPLGQHWVRTHPMHVPPSKKNPAGSVTSRKEHCARNPTGKDQLYPDEILEMTDRHFSKATELPCPFNLGFSKGNDYDLLIAGWTQYWNEILKSEIPLGKNLVKALIASESGFDPKILANKKDSNSARGLM
;
A
#
# COMPACT_ATOMS: atom_id res chain seq x y z
N MET A 1 43.65 30.12 -49.11
CA MET A 1 43.65 30.92 -47.86
C MET A 1 43.64 29.96 -46.68
N ALA A 2 44.53 30.21 -45.72
CA ALA A 2 44.98 29.26 -44.70
C ALA A 2 43.90 28.94 -43.64
N GLY A 3 43.79 27.67 -43.28
CA GLY A 3 42.94 27.21 -42.18
C GLY A 3 43.57 27.52 -40.83
N ILE A 4 42.86 28.29 -39.99
CA ILE A 4 43.28 28.61 -38.63
C ILE A 4 42.89 27.43 -37.72
N LYS A 5 43.89 26.73 -37.16
CA LYS A 5 43.68 25.74 -36.09
C LYS A 5 43.72 26.43 -34.74
N PHE A 6 42.63 26.34 -33.98
CA PHE A 6 42.60 26.73 -32.58
C PHE A 6 43.15 25.61 -31.68
N PRO A 7 44.02 25.91 -30.70
CA PRO A 7 44.49 24.92 -29.74
C PRO A 7 43.39 24.56 -28.73
N LYS A 8 43.26 23.25 -28.43
CA LYS A 8 42.36 22.76 -27.37
C LYS A 8 42.99 23.05 -26.01
N ILE A 9 42.44 24.02 -25.29
CA ILE A 9 42.79 24.30 -23.89
C ILE A 9 42.12 23.25 -23.01
N LYS A 10 42.91 22.47 -22.25
CA LYS A 10 42.39 21.58 -21.20
C LYS A 10 42.16 22.38 -19.92
N LEU A 11 40.90 22.60 -19.56
CA LEU A 11 40.54 23.16 -18.25
C LEU A 11 40.70 22.09 -17.15
N PRO A 12 41.32 22.42 -15.99
CA PRO A 12 41.40 21.51 -14.87
C PRO A 12 40.01 21.28 -14.25
N LYS A 13 39.70 20.03 -13.89
CA LYS A 13 38.45 19.65 -13.23
C LYS A 13 38.41 20.25 -11.82
N LEU A 14 37.53 21.24 -11.61
CA LEU A 14 37.19 21.76 -10.28
C LEU A 14 36.56 20.62 -9.44
N LYS A 15 37.26 20.16 -8.40
CA LYS A 15 36.67 19.32 -7.34
C LYS A 15 35.94 20.24 -6.36
N TRP A 16 34.63 20.13 -6.31
CA TRP A 16 33.83 20.77 -5.26
C TRP A 16 34.00 20.01 -3.95
N PRO A 17 34.17 20.69 -2.80
CA PRO A 17 34.25 20.01 -1.51
C PRO A 17 32.89 19.40 -1.15
N GLU A 18 32.87 18.08 -0.91
CA GLU A 18 31.71 17.39 -0.35
C GLU A 18 31.45 17.92 1.06
N LYS A 19 30.31 18.58 1.25
CA LYS A 19 29.87 19.01 2.58
C LYS A 19 29.63 17.76 3.44
N PRO A 20 30.15 17.70 4.68
CA PRO A 20 29.86 16.59 5.57
C PRO A 20 28.34 16.51 5.79
N ARG A 21 27.76 15.32 5.58
CA ARG A 21 26.35 15.01 5.89
C ARG A 21 26.13 15.23 7.39
N GLN A 22 25.64 16.41 7.74
CA GLN A 22 25.07 16.65 9.06
C GLN A 22 23.87 15.73 9.23
N LYS A 23 24.01 14.74 10.12
CA LYS A 23 22.87 13.99 10.66
C LYS A 23 22.02 14.96 11.44
N THR A 24 21.05 15.58 10.79
CA THR A 24 20.01 16.36 11.48
C THR A 24 18.99 15.39 12.06
N SER A 25 19.27 14.93 13.28
CA SER A 25 18.22 14.40 14.16
C SER A 25 17.35 15.57 14.63
N LYS A 26 16.48 16.07 13.75
CA LYS A 26 15.35 16.92 14.16
C LYS A 26 14.16 16.03 14.43
N LYS A 27 13.99 15.67 15.70
CA LYS A 27 12.76 15.08 16.25
C LYS A 27 11.70 16.18 16.29
N THR A 28 11.17 16.55 15.13
CA THR A 28 10.01 17.42 15.03
C THR A 28 8.78 16.52 15.21
N SER A 29 8.04 16.68 16.30
CA SER A 29 6.76 15.99 16.53
C SER A 29 5.65 16.60 15.65
N SER A 30 5.88 16.74 14.35
CA SER A 30 4.80 16.90 13.40
C SER A 30 4.07 15.57 13.35
N LYS A 31 2.85 15.49 13.89
CA LYS A 31 1.97 14.32 13.72
C LYS A 31 1.98 13.97 12.24
N GLU A 32 2.63 12.87 11.90
CA GLU A 32 2.83 12.47 10.52
C GLU A 32 1.44 12.33 9.86
N LYS A 33 1.21 13.06 8.75
CA LYS A 33 -0.11 13.17 8.14
C LYS A 33 -0.49 11.82 7.52
N LYS A 34 -1.63 11.28 7.94
CA LYS A 34 -2.28 10.15 7.29
C LYS A 34 -3.14 10.68 6.14
N VAL A 35 -3.25 9.90 5.05
CA VAL A 35 -4.17 10.21 3.94
C VAL A 35 -5.62 10.16 4.39
N HIS A 36 -5.92 9.22 5.29
CA HIS A 36 -7.27 8.92 5.73
C HIS A 36 -7.25 8.48 7.21
N PRO A 37 -8.27 8.77 8.03
CA PRO A 37 -8.34 8.33 9.41
C PRO A 37 -8.22 6.81 9.59
N TRP A 38 -8.69 6.04 8.61
CA TRP A 38 -8.59 4.57 8.64
C TRP A 38 -7.20 4.04 8.32
N ARG A 39 -6.29 4.85 7.74
CA ARG A 39 -4.90 4.41 7.54
C ARG A 39 -4.24 4.15 8.89
N LEU A 40 -3.50 3.06 8.99
CA LEU A 40 -2.78 2.72 10.21
C LEU A 40 -1.48 3.51 10.29
N CYS A 41 -0.81 3.60 9.14
CA CYS A 41 0.46 4.27 9.02
C CYS A 41 0.37 5.62 8.28
N PRO A 42 1.28 6.55 8.58
CA PRO A 42 1.40 7.80 7.85
C PRO A 42 1.87 7.60 6.41
N LEU A 43 1.78 8.67 5.62
CA LEU A 43 2.23 8.69 4.22
C LEU A 43 3.65 8.16 4.04
N GLY A 44 3.82 7.25 3.08
CA GLY A 44 5.12 6.65 2.76
C GLY A 44 5.57 5.55 3.73
N GLN A 45 4.68 5.12 4.61
CA GLN A 45 4.85 3.98 5.50
C GLN A 45 3.70 2.98 5.32
N HIS A 46 3.92 1.74 5.73
CA HIS A 46 2.93 0.67 5.75
C HIS A 46 2.94 -0.05 7.08
N TRP A 47 1.79 -0.64 7.40
CA TRP A 47 1.62 -1.45 8.60
C TRP A 47 2.33 -2.79 8.45
N VAL A 48 3.08 -3.17 9.48
CA VAL A 48 3.72 -4.48 9.60
C VAL A 48 3.18 -5.14 10.85
N ARG A 49 2.56 -6.31 10.68
CA ARG A 49 2.03 -7.10 11.80
C ARG A 49 3.15 -7.66 12.67
N THR A 50 2.78 -8.06 13.88
CA THR A 50 3.70 -8.72 14.82
C THR A 50 4.34 -9.95 14.17
N HIS A 51 5.66 -10.07 14.25
CA HIS A 51 6.41 -11.16 13.61
C HIS A 51 7.63 -11.57 14.44
N PRO A 52 8.13 -12.81 14.26
CA PRO A 52 9.35 -13.26 14.91
C PRO A 52 10.57 -12.48 14.39
N MET A 53 11.44 -12.09 15.30
CA MET A 53 12.70 -11.42 15.05
C MET A 53 13.83 -12.27 15.65
N HIS A 54 14.76 -12.67 14.80
CA HIS A 54 15.94 -13.41 15.22
C HIS A 54 17.01 -12.45 15.77
N VAL A 55 17.40 -12.66 17.02
CA VAL A 55 18.50 -11.94 17.66
C VAL A 55 19.74 -12.83 17.60
N PRO A 56 20.81 -12.40 16.90
CA PRO A 56 22.02 -13.20 16.77
C PRO A 56 22.73 -13.36 18.13
N PRO A 57 23.54 -14.41 18.28
CA PRO A 57 24.42 -14.57 19.43
C PRO A 57 25.25 -13.31 19.70
N SER A 58 25.29 -12.89 20.97
CA SER A 58 26.10 -11.76 21.44
C SER A 58 26.62 -12.03 22.85
N LYS A 59 27.55 -11.20 23.34
CA LYS A 59 28.03 -11.30 24.74
C LYS A 59 26.91 -11.25 25.79
N LYS A 60 25.78 -10.60 25.47
CA LYS A 60 24.61 -10.53 26.36
C LYS A 60 23.65 -11.72 26.17
N ASN A 61 23.58 -12.27 24.95
CA ASN A 61 22.74 -13.42 24.61
C ASN A 61 23.58 -14.48 23.88
N PRO A 62 24.33 -15.35 24.59
CA PRO A 62 25.32 -16.23 23.99
C PRO A 62 24.74 -17.26 22.99
N ALA A 63 23.49 -17.68 23.18
CA ALA A 63 22.81 -18.64 22.31
C ALA A 63 22.03 -17.98 21.15
N GLY A 64 21.92 -16.65 21.13
CA GLY A 64 20.89 -15.97 20.34
C GLY A 64 19.48 -16.26 20.86
N SER A 65 18.46 -15.66 20.26
CA SER A 65 17.07 -15.90 20.65
C SER A 65 16.10 -15.48 19.54
N VAL A 66 14.95 -16.14 19.45
CA VAL A 66 13.82 -15.64 18.65
C VAL A 66 12.90 -14.85 19.57
N THR A 67 12.78 -13.55 19.33
CA THR A 67 11.88 -12.64 20.07
C THR A 67 10.74 -12.19 19.18
N SER A 68 9.59 -11.80 19.74
CA SER A 68 8.50 -11.23 18.94
C SER A 68 8.67 -9.72 18.78
N ARG A 69 8.73 -9.24 17.53
CA ARG A 69 8.70 -7.81 17.23
C ARG A 69 7.26 -7.38 17.07
N LYS A 70 6.82 -6.49 17.95
CA LYS A 70 5.46 -5.92 17.93
C LYS A 70 5.18 -5.20 16.61
N GLU A 71 3.89 -5.11 16.30
CA GLU A 71 3.36 -4.33 15.19
C GLU A 71 3.94 -2.91 15.15
N HIS A 72 4.20 -2.41 13.95
CA HIS A 72 4.76 -1.07 13.74
C HIS A 72 4.58 -0.60 12.30
N CYS A 73 4.83 0.68 12.07
CA CYS A 73 4.92 1.25 10.73
C CYS A 73 6.36 1.16 10.21
N ALA A 74 6.52 0.66 8.98
CA ALA A 74 7.78 0.58 8.27
C ALA A 74 7.73 1.46 7.01
N ARG A 75 8.87 1.98 6.57
CA ARG A 75 8.94 2.76 5.33
C ARG A 75 8.62 1.88 4.12
N ASN A 76 7.91 2.44 3.15
CA ASN A 76 7.57 1.73 1.92
C ASN A 76 8.85 1.44 1.11
N PRO A 77 9.14 0.16 0.79
CA PRO A 77 10.33 -0.20 0.02
C PRO A 77 10.41 0.49 -1.35
N THR A 78 9.25 0.71 -1.98
CA THR A 78 9.14 1.37 -3.29
C THR A 78 9.24 2.90 -3.22
N GLY A 79 9.17 3.48 -2.02
CA GLY A 79 9.07 4.93 -1.81
C GLY A 79 7.73 5.55 -2.22
N LYS A 80 6.79 4.75 -2.77
CA LYS A 80 5.44 5.19 -3.15
C LYS A 80 4.47 4.96 -1.99
N ASP A 81 3.45 5.80 -1.84
CA ASP A 81 2.36 5.50 -0.92
C ASP A 81 1.46 4.41 -1.52
N GLN A 82 1.42 3.27 -0.86
CA GLN A 82 0.70 2.07 -1.30
C GLN A 82 0.11 1.38 -0.07
N LEU A 83 -1.06 0.76 -0.24
CA LEU A 83 -1.65 -0.11 0.76
C LEU A 83 -1.05 -1.50 0.63
N TYR A 84 -0.46 -2.00 1.72
CA TYR A 84 0.11 -3.35 1.78
C TYR A 84 -0.89 -4.34 2.36
N PRO A 85 -0.77 -5.65 2.05
CA PRO A 85 -1.76 -6.65 2.47
C PRO A 85 -2.08 -6.65 3.97
N ASP A 86 -1.06 -6.54 4.83
CA ASP A 86 -1.26 -6.47 6.29
C ASP A 86 -2.06 -5.23 6.70
N GLU A 87 -1.83 -4.08 6.07
CA GLU A 87 -2.59 -2.86 6.33
C GLU A 87 -4.03 -2.97 5.81
N ILE A 88 -4.22 -3.55 4.62
CA ILE A 88 -5.54 -3.78 4.01
C ILE A 88 -6.42 -4.62 4.94
N LEU A 89 -5.90 -5.76 5.42
CA LEU A 89 -6.64 -6.66 6.31
C LEU A 89 -7.00 -5.96 7.63
N GLU A 90 -6.02 -5.34 8.27
CA GLU A 90 -6.22 -4.70 9.56
C GLU A 90 -7.16 -3.47 9.46
N MET A 91 -7.12 -2.74 8.34
CA MET A 91 -8.09 -1.68 8.05
C MET A 91 -9.51 -2.22 7.91
N THR A 92 -9.66 -3.30 7.15
CA THR A 92 -10.94 -3.97 6.97
C THR A 92 -11.52 -4.40 8.31
N ASP A 93 -10.75 -5.08 9.15
CA ASP A 93 -11.19 -5.60 10.44
C ASP A 93 -11.62 -4.50 11.41
N ARG A 94 -10.88 -3.37 11.44
CA ARG A 94 -11.15 -2.27 12.38
C ARG A 94 -12.33 -1.38 11.99
N HIS A 95 -12.60 -1.25 10.70
CA HIS A 95 -13.45 -0.16 10.19
C HIS A 95 -14.69 -0.62 9.43
N PHE A 96 -14.67 -1.76 8.75
CA PHE A 96 -15.72 -2.05 7.76
C PHE A 96 -17.04 -2.48 8.37
N SER A 97 -17.02 -3.00 9.60
CA SER A 97 -18.24 -3.25 10.39
C SER A 97 -19.03 -1.99 10.70
N LYS A 98 -18.42 -0.80 10.54
CA LYS A 98 -19.05 0.51 10.78
C LYS A 98 -19.44 1.23 9.49
N ALA A 99 -19.33 0.56 8.33
CA ALA A 99 -19.71 1.17 7.06
C ALA A 99 -21.20 1.55 7.10
N THR A 100 -21.51 2.80 6.71
CA THR A 100 -22.81 3.41 6.97
C THR A 100 -23.96 2.76 6.21
N GLU A 101 -23.68 2.21 5.02
CA GLU A 101 -24.68 1.65 4.14
C GLU A 101 -24.11 0.44 3.39
N LEU A 102 -24.90 -0.62 3.30
CA LEU A 102 -24.56 -1.81 2.53
C LEU A 102 -25.09 -1.71 1.09
N PRO A 103 -24.54 -2.50 0.15
CA PRO A 103 -25.19 -2.74 -1.13
C PRO A 103 -26.61 -3.31 -0.94
N CYS A 104 -27.39 -3.28 -2.02
CA CYS A 104 -28.69 -3.93 -2.08
C CYS A 104 -28.56 -5.41 -1.66
N PRO A 105 -29.47 -5.93 -0.79
CA PRO A 105 -29.41 -7.31 -0.31
C PRO A 105 -29.76 -8.34 -1.40
N PHE A 106 -30.09 -7.89 -2.61
CA PHE A 106 -30.31 -8.77 -3.75
C PHE A 106 -28.99 -9.41 -4.20
N ASN A 107 -28.97 -10.74 -4.24
CA ASN A 107 -27.77 -11.54 -4.52
C ASN A 107 -27.45 -11.68 -6.02
N LEU A 108 -28.21 -11.02 -6.89
CA LEU A 108 -28.05 -11.07 -8.35
C LEU A 108 -28.10 -12.49 -8.94
N GLY A 109 -28.70 -13.44 -8.23
CA GLY A 109 -28.78 -14.86 -8.64
C GLY A 109 -27.56 -15.71 -8.26
N PHE A 110 -26.58 -15.17 -7.52
CA PHE A 110 -25.38 -15.91 -7.09
C PHE A 110 -25.49 -16.35 -5.62
N SER A 111 -25.02 -17.56 -5.31
CA SER A 111 -25.05 -18.10 -3.95
C SER A 111 -24.22 -17.27 -2.96
N LYS A 112 -23.08 -16.75 -3.42
CA LYS A 112 -22.17 -15.88 -2.64
C LYS A 112 -22.41 -14.38 -2.88
N GLY A 113 -23.54 -14.02 -3.48
CA GLY A 113 -23.80 -12.66 -3.95
C GLY A 113 -23.76 -11.59 -2.85
N ASN A 114 -23.97 -11.98 -1.59
CA ASN A 114 -23.97 -11.06 -0.45
C ASN A 114 -22.77 -11.23 0.48
N ASP A 115 -21.91 -12.22 0.25
CA ASP A 115 -20.78 -12.57 1.14
C ASP A 115 -19.76 -11.43 1.27
N TYR A 116 -19.72 -10.55 0.26
CA TYR A 116 -18.75 -9.47 0.13
C TYR A 116 -19.36 -8.09 0.43
N ASP A 117 -20.62 -8.00 0.86
CA ASP A 117 -21.33 -6.72 1.00
C ASP A 117 -20.64 -5.74 1.96
N LEU A 118 -20.11 -6.23 3.09
CA LEU A 118 -19.33 -5.42 4.04
C LEU A 118 -18.00 -4.92 3.44
N LEU A 119 -17.32 -5.77 2.67
CA LEU A 119 -16.08 -5.42 2.00
C LEU A 119 -16.33 -4.37 0.92
N ILE A 120 -17.38 -4.56 0.12
CA ILE A 120 -17.80 -3.62 -0.92
C ILE A 120 -18.16 -2.28 -0.28
N ALA A 121 -18.96 -2.27 0.79
CA ALA A 121 -19.36 -1.06 1.49
C ALA A 121 -18.14 -0.28 2.02
N GLY A 122 -17.26 -0.96 2.77
CA GLY A 122 -16.08 -0.35 3.38
C GLY A 122 -15.10 0.19 2.36
N TRP A 123 -14.74 -0.58 1.33
CA TRP A 123 -13.82 -0.11 0.29
C TRP A 123 -14.42 1.02 -0.54
N THR A 124 -15.70 0.94 -0.90
CA THR A 124 -16.36 2.01 -1.67
C THR A 124 -16.38 3.32 -0.88
N GLN A 125 -16.70 3.25 0.42
CA GLN A 125 -16.65 4.42 1.30
C GLN A 125 -15.23 5.00 1.37
N TYR A 126 -14.23 4.16 1.65
CA TYR A 126 -12.83 4.57 1.74
C TYR A 126 -12.34 5.29 0.47
N TRP A 127 -12.60 4.73 -0.70
CA TRP A 127 -12.17 5.33 -1.97
C TRP A 127 -12.91 6.62 -2.29
N ASN A 128 -14.20 6.71 -1.98
CA ASN A 128 -14.95 7.95 -2.16
C ASN A 128 -14.42 9.09 -1.28
N GLU A 129 -14.08 8.81 -0.02
CA GLU A 129 -13.54 9.81 0.91
C GLU A 129 -12.13 10.32 0.50
N ILE A 130 -11.32 9.45 -0.12
CA ILE A 130 -9.97 9.80 -0.57
C ILE A 130 -9.98 10.50 -1.93
N LEU A 131 -10.68 9.92 -2.90
CA LEU A 131 -10.67 10.41 -4.28
C LEU A 131 -11.52 11.68 -4.44
N LYS A 132 -12.55 11.86 -3.60
CA LYS A 132 -13.46 13.01 -3.62
C LYS A 132 -14.02 13.29 -5.03
N SER A 133 -14.36 12.23 -5.75
CA SER A 133 -14.96 12.31 -7.08
C SER A 133 -16.29 13.06 -7.02
N GLU A 134 -16.61 13.85 -8.05
CA GLU A 134 -17.91 14.50 -8.21
C GLU A 134 -19.05 13.46 -8.26
N ILE A 135 -18.77 12.33 -8.91
CA ILE A 135 -19.67 11.19 -8.97
C ILE A 135 -19.08 10.09 -8.07
N PRO A 136 -19.66 9.83 -6.89
CA PRO A 136 -19.14 8.82 -5.98
C PRO A 136 -19.35 7.42 -6.57
N LEU A 137 -18.40 6.53 -6.29
CA LEU A 137 -18.51 5.11 -6.63
C LEU A 137 -19.72 4.50 -5.91
N GLY A 138 -20.59 3.85 -6.67
CA GLY A 138 -21.79 3.22 -6.15
C GLY A 138 -21.55 1.79 -5.68
N LYS A 139 -21.99 1.45 -4.47
CA LYS A 139 -21.82 0.11 -3.87
C LYS A 139 -22.45 -0.99 -4.72
N ASN A 140 -23.65 -0.73 -5.27
CA ASN A 140 -24.36 -1.66 -6.16
C ASN A 140 -23.66 -1.83 -7.51
N LEU A 141 -23.01 -0.78 -8.01
CA LEU A 141 -22.22 -0.87 -9.24
C LEU A 141 -21.02 -1.81 -9.04
N VAL A 142 -20.28 -1.63 -7.93
CA VAL A 142 -19.15 -2.52 -7.59
C VAL A 142 -19.64 -3.96 -7.42
N LYS A 143 -20.77 -4.17 -6.74
CA LYS A 143 -21.38 -5.50 -6.58
C LYS A 143 -21.76 -6.12 -7.93
N ALA A 144 -22.35 -5.35 -8.83
CA ALA A 144 -22.70 -5.81 -10.17
C ALA A 144 -21.45 -6.15 -11.00
N LEU A 145 -20.37 -5.38 -10.89
CA LEU A 145 -19.10 -5.68 -11.55
C LEU A 145 -18.49 -6.98 -11.04
N ILE A 146 -18.43 -7.20 -9.73
CA ILE A 146 -17.95 -8.47 -9.16
C ILE A 146 -18.81 -9.65 -9.66
N ALA A 147 -20.12 -9.45 -9.73
CA ALA A 147 -21.04 -10.47 -10.25
C ALA A 147 -20.75 -10.81 -11.72
N SER A 148 -20.53 -9.83 -12.58
CA SER A 148 -20.26 -10.05 -14.00
C SER A 148 -18.87 -10.61 -14.29
N GLU A 149 -17.86 -10.21 -13.52
CA GLU A 149 -16.46 -10.62 -13.74
C GLU A 149 -16.14 -12.00 -13.16
N SER A 150 -16.67 -12.32 -11.97
CA SER A 150 -16.27 -13.53 -11.24
C SER A 150 -17.42 -14.35 -10.69
N GLY A 151 -18.66 -13.85 -10.73
CA GLY A 151 -19.78 -14.49 -10.04
C GLY A 151 -19.52 -14.64 -8.54
N PHE A 152 -18.73 -13.73 -7.94
CA PHE A 152 -18.29 -13.77 -6.55
C PHE A 152 -17.38 -14.96 -6.20
N ASP A 153 -16.65 -15.52 -7.17
CA ASP A 153 -15.61 -16.54 -6.92
C ASP A 153 -14.19 -15.92 -6.93
N PRO A 154 -13.54 -15.77 -5.77
CA PRO A 154 -12.20 -15.17 -5.69
C PRO A 154 -11.10 -16.07 -6.28
N LYS A 155 -11.42 -17.31 -6.68
CA LYS A 155 -10.47 -18.25 -7.28
C LYS A 155 -10.55 -18.30 -8.81
N ILE A 156 -11.45 -17.53 -9.42
CA ILE A 156 -11.62 -17.53 -10.87
C ILE A 156 -10.39 -16.93 -11.56
N LEU A 157 -10.09 -17.47 -12.74
CA LEU A 157 -9.03 -17.04 -13.64
C LEU A 157 -9.66 -16.86 -15.01
N ALA A 158 -9.48 -15.71 -15.65
CA ALA A 158 -10.05 -15.45 -16.98
C ALA A 158 -9.45 -16.39 -18.04
N ASN A 159 -8.15 -16.68 -17.94
CA ASN A 159 -7.43 -17.62 -18.78
C ASN A 159 -6.43 -18.43 -17.94
N LYS A 160 -6.74 -19.72 -17.72
CA LYS A 160 -5.91 -20.63 -16.92
C LYS A 160 -4.51 -20.89 -17.49
N LYS A 161 -4.29 -20.59 -18.79
CA LYS A 161 -3.02 -20.86 -19.49
C LYS A 161 -2.08 -19.66 -19.49
N ASP A 162 -2.52 -18.51 -18.99
CA ASP A 162 -1.73 -17.27 -18.98
C ASP A 162 -1.46 -16.82 -17.54
N SER A 163 -0.17 -16.73 -17.17
CA SER A 163 0.25 -16.25 -15.85
C SER A 163 -0.13 -14.79 -15.57
N ASN A 164 -0.36 -14.02 -16.64
CA ASN A 164 -0.77 -12.62 -16.59
C ASN A 164 -2.29 -12.44 -16.64
N SER A 165 -3.05 -13.53 -16.55
CA SER A 165 -4.51 -13.45 -16.58
C SER A 165 -5.09 -12.76 -15.35
N ALA A 166 -6.18 -12.02 -15.56
CA ALA A 166 -7.01 -11.45 -14.51
C ALA A 166 -7.54 -12.55 -13.56
N ARG A 167 -7.62 -12.22 -12.27
CA ARG A 167 -7.90 -13.17 -11.19
C ARG A 167 -8.52 -12.49 -9.99
N GLY A 168 -9.37 -13.22 -9.28
CA GLY A 168 -10.03 -12.72 -8.07
C GLY A 168 -11.46 -12.28 -8.36
N LEU A 169 -11.95 -11.34 -7.56
CA LEU A 169 -13.33 -10.86 -7.68
C LEU A 169 -13.54 -9.92 -8.89
N MET A 170 -12.47 -9.26 -9.34
CA MET A 170 -12.38 -8.32 -10.46
C MET A 170 -10.99 -8.39 -11.09
#